data_AF-A0A433T8R3-F1
#
_entry.id   AF-A0A433T8R3-F1
#
_cell.length_a   1.000
_cell.length_b   1.000
_cell.length_c   1.000
_cell.angle_alpha   90.00
_cell.angle_beta   90.00
_cell.angle_gamma   90.00
#
_symmetry.space_group_name_H-M   'P 1'
#
loop_
_entity.id
_entity.type
_entity.pdbx_description
1 polymer ?
#
loop_
_entity_poly.entity_id
_entity_poly.type
_entity_poly.pdbx_seq_one_letter_code
_entity_poly.pdbx_strand_id
1 'polypeptide(L)'
;SPITHFADSRWAGWSNVTHFADSRWAGWSPITHFADSRWAGWSPITHFADSRWAGWSPITHFADSRWAGWSPITHFADSRWAGWSPITHFADSRWAGWSPITHFADSRWAGWSPITHFADSRWAGWSPITHFADSRWAGWSPITHFADSRWAGWSPITHFADSR
;
A
#
# COMPACT_ATOMS: atom_id res chain seq x y z
N SER A 1 -27.96 22.45 0.65
CA SER A 1 -27.31 21.39 1.45
C SER A 1 -25.99 21.03 0.78
N PRO A 2 -24.89 20.83 1.51
CA PRO A 2 -23.70 20.24 0.88
C PRO A 2 -24.09 18.86 0.33
N ILE A 3 -23.64 18.55 -0.88
CA ILE A 3 -23.86 17.23 -1.48
C ILE A 3 -22.99 16.24 -0.72
N THR A 4 -23.59 15.45 0.15
CA THR A 4 -22.88 14.48 0.98
C THR A 4 -22.69 13.14 0.26
N HIS A 5 -23.55 12.81 -0.71
CA HIS A 5 -23.48 11.55 -1.45
C HIS A 5 -23.45 11.79 -2.96
N PHE A 6 -22.50 11.17 -3.65
CA PHE A 6 -22.47 11.03 -5.10
C PHE A 6 -22.54 9.55 -5.46
N ALA A 7 -23.54 9.20 -6.26
CA ALA A 7 -23.76 7.86 -6.80
C ALA A 7 -24.11 7.97 -8.29
N ASP A 8 -23.73 6.95 -9.07
CA ASP A 8 -24.07 6.83 -10.51
C ASP A 8 -23.76 8.07 -11.35
N SER A 9 -22.66 8.75 -11.03
CA SER A 9 -22.39 10.10 -11.53
C SER A 9 -21.04 10.23 -12.23
N ARG A 10 -20.94 11.24 -13.11
CA ARG A 10 -19.67 11.71 -13.64
C ARG A 10 -19.52 13.18 -13.32
N TRP A 11 -18.38 13.54 -12.74
CA TRP A 11 -18.19 14.89 -12.27
C TRP A 11 -16.75 15.39 -12.39
N ALA A 12 -16.59 16.70 -12.43
CA ALA A 12 -15.29 17.35 -12.38
C ALA A 12 -15.38 18.66 -11.58
N GLY A 13 -14.38 18.92 -10.75
CA GLY A 13 -14.29 20.17 -9.97
C GLY A 13 -13.99 19.96 -8.48
N TRP A 14 -14.33 20.99 -7.69
CA TRP A 14 -14.17 21.06 -6.24
C TRP A 14 -15.49 20.83 -5.50
N SER A 15 -15.57 19.85 -4.60
CA SER A 15 -16.76 19.65 -3.76
C SER A 15 -16.35 19.11 -2.38
N ASN A 16 -17.33 18.90 -1.49
CA ASN A 16 -17.13 18.35 -0.16
C ASN A 16 -18.05 17.14 0.00
N VAL A 17 -17.54 15.96 -0.35
CA VAL A 17 -18.31 14.71 -0.48
C VAL A 17 -17.97 13.78 0.68
N THR A 18 -18.97 13.25 1.38
CA THR A 18 -18.71 12.25 2.43
C THR A 18 -18.69 10.83 1.87
N HIS A 19 -19.58 10.51 0.92
CA HIS A 19 -19.65 9.21 0.25
C HIS A 19 -19.67 9.34 -1.26
N PHE A 20 -18.79 8.57 -1.91
CA PHE A 20 -18.69 8.51 -3.36
C PHE A 20 -18.71 7.04 -3.80
N ALA A 21 -19.75 6.65 -4.54
CA ALA A 21 -20.00 5.29 -4.98
C ALA A 21 -20.34 5.24 -6.48
N ASP A 22 -20.01 4.16 -7.17
CA ASP A 22 -20.42 3.89 -8.56
C ASP A 22 -20.17 5.04 -9.56
N SER A 23 -19.14 5.84 -9.31
CA SER A 23 -18.99 7.15 -9.94
C SER A 23 -17.60 7.37 -10.54
N ARG A 24 -17.49 8.39 -11.39
CA ARG A 24 -16.22 8.83 -11.98
C ARG A 24 -15.97 10.30 -11.72
N TRP A 25 -14.79 10.63 -11.23
CA TRP A 25 -14.43 12.01 -10.91
C TRP A 25 -13.01 12.38 -11.30
N ALA A 26 -12.82 13.61 -11.74
CA ALA A 26 -11.53 14.28 -11.72
C ALA A 26 -11.60 15.61 -10.94
N GLY A 27 -10.75 15.81 -9.94
CA GLY A 27 -10.78 17.04 -9.15
C GLY A 27 -10.33 16.87 -7.71
N TRP A 28 -10.90 17.71 -6.83
CA TRP A 28 -10.57 17.80 -5.42
C TRP A 28 -11.80 17.71 -4.51
N SER A 29 -11.72 16.86 -3.49
CA SER A 29 -12.62 16.87 -2.34
C SER A 29 -12.05 15.98 -1.25
N PRO A 30 -12.15 16.29 0.04
CA PRO A 30 -12.03 15.26 1.07
C PRO A 30 -13.14 14.22 0.91
N ILE A 31 -12.88 12.96 1.25
CA ILE A 31 -13.86 11.87 1.19
C ILE A 31 -13.78 11.02 2.45
N THR A 32 -14.91 10.64 3.01
CA THR A 32 -14.93 9.62 4.07
C THR A 32 -14.92 8.22 3.47
N HIS A 33 -15.84 7.92 2.54
CA HIS A 33 -15.92 6.63 1.86
C HIS A 33 -15.90 6.76 0.33
N PHE A 34 -14.95 6.08 -0.32
CA PHE A 34 -14.86 5.94 -1.77
C PHE A 34 -14.94 4.47 -2.14
N ALA A 35 -16.00 4.07 -2.86
CA ALA A 35 -16.29 2.69 -3.23
C ALA A 35 -16.67 2.56 -4.71
N ASP A 36 -16.34 1.42 -5.33
CA ASP A 36 -16.80 1.05 -6.69
C ASP A 36 -16.56 2.13 -7.77
N SER A 37 -15.49 2.91 -7.62
CA SER A 37 -15.36 4.19 -8.31
C SER A 37 -14.01 4.37 -8.99
N ARG A 38 -13.95 5.36 -9.90
CA ARG A 38 -12.68 5.77 -10.51
C ARG A 38 -12.43 7.26 -10.33
N TRP A 39 -11.24 7.61 -9.86
CA TRP A 39 -10.86 9.02 -9.70
C TRP A 39 -9.43 9.29 -10.18
N ALA A 40 -9.22 10.41 -10.87
CA ALA A 40 -7.92 11.06 -11.00
C ALA A 40 -7.87 12.43 -10.27
N GLY A 41 -6.99 12.62 -9.28
CA GLY A 41 -6.90 13.90 -8.58
C GLY A 41 -6.24 13.88 -7.21
N TRP A 42 -6.62 14.88 -6.40
CA TRP A 42 -6.09 15.14 -5.05
C TRP A 42 -7.21 15.06 -4.02
N SER A 43 -7.05 14.28 -2.94
CA SER A 43 -8.11 14.13 -1.92
C SER A 43 -7.59 13.38 -0.70
N PRO A 44 -7.85 13.79 0.55
CA PRO A 44 -7.74 12.88 1.69
C PRO A 44 -8.94 11.93 1.76
N ILE A 45 -8.67 10.64 1.98
CA ILE A 45 -9.68 9.57 1.99
C ILE A 45 -9.58 8.77 3.28
N THR A 46 -10.70 8.54 3.97
CA THR A 46 -10.67 7.65 5.14
C THR A 46 -10.73 6.18 4.73
N HIS A 47 -11.69 5.81 3.89
CA HIS A 47 -11.87 4.46 3.37
C HIS A 47 -11.93 4.43 1.85
N PHE A 48 -11.05 3.63 1.25
CA PHE A 48 -10.95 3.39 -0.18
C PHE A 48 -11.12 1.90 -0.48
N ALA A 49 -12.21 1.53 -1.16
CA ALA A 49 -12.57 0.13 -1.42
C ALA A 49 -13.00 -0.08 -2.89
N ASP A 50 -12.71 -1.26 -3.45
CA ASP A 50 -13.21 -1.71 -4.76
C ASP A 50 -12.99 -0.72 -5.92
N SER A 51 -11.88 0.02 -5.86
CA SER A 51 -11.77 1.27 -6.58
C SER A 51 -10.47 1.42 -7.36
N ARG A 52 -10.45 2.38 -8.29
CA ARG A 52 -9.24 2.75 -9.05
C ARG A 52 -8.93 4.23 -8.91
N TRP A 53 -7.67 4.53 -8.62
CA TRP A 53 -7.23 5.92 -8.54
C TRP A 53 -5.90 6.18 -9.26
N ALA A 54 -5.75 7.40 -9.76
CA ALA A 54 -4.46 7.96 -10.14
C ALA A 54 -4.27 9.36 -9.53
N GLY A 55 -3.20 9.57 -8.75
CA GLY A 55 -2.94 10.86 -8.13
C GLY A 55 -2.37 10.79 -6.72
N TRP A 56 -2.74 11.78 -5.90
CA TRP A 56 -2.15 11.99 -4.57
C TRP A 56 -3.21 12.10 -3.49
N SER A 57 -3.06 11.34 -2.41
CA SER A 57 -4.07 11.26 -1.34
C SER A 57 -3.49 10.64 -0.07
N PRO A 58 -3.69 11.17 1.14
CA PRO A 58 -3.54 10.41 2.37
C PRO A 58 -4.73 9.47 2.53
N ILE A 59 -4.47 8.20 2.84
CA ILE A 59 -5.50 7.17 2.97
C ILE A 59 -5.37 6.45 4.32
N THR A 60 -6.45 6.36 5.08
CA THR A 60 -6.42 5.57 6.32
C THR A 60 -6.54 4.07 5.99
N HIS A 61 -7.56 3.67 5.23
CA HIS A 61 -7.80 2.28 4.84
C HIS A 61 -7.93 2.13 3.33
N PHE A 62 -7.12 1.23 2.76
CA PHE A 62 -7.10 0.90 1.34
C PHE A 62 -7.31 -0.60 1.16
N ALA A 63 -8.42 -0.99 0.54
CA ALA A 63 -8.82 -2.39 0.37
C ALA A 63 -9.31 -2.69 -1.06
N ASP A 64 -9.07 -3.89 -1.56
CA ASP A 64 -9.63 -4.41 -2.83
C ASP A 64 -9.43 -3.51 -4.06
N SER A 65 -8.32 -2.78 -4.08
CA SER A 65 -8.22 -1.57 -4.88
C SER A 65 -6.96 -1.49 -5.72
N ARG A 66 -6.97 -0.57 -6.69
CA ARG A 66 -5.79 -0.25 -7.52
C ARG A 66 -5.46 1.22 -7.49
N TRP A 67 -4.18 1.53 -7.31
CA TRP A 67 -3.71 2.91 -7.34
C TRP A 67 -2.41 3.08 -8.12
N ALA A 68 -2.26 4.24 -8.73
CA ALA A 68 -0.99 4.73 -9.24
C ALA A 68 -0.72 6.15 -8.73
N GLY A 69 0.39 6.37 -8.04
CA GLY A 69 0.77 7.70 -7.54
C GLY A 69 1.39 7.71 -6.15
N TRP A 70 1.07 8.74 -5.37
CA TRP A 70 1.74 9.08 -4.11
C TRP A 70 0.75 9.20 -2.95
N SER A 71 0.97 8.51 -1.84
CA SER A 71 0.01 8.50 -0.72
C SER A 71 0.60 7.98 0.56
N PRO A 72 0.50 8.62 1.72
CA PRO A 72 0.66 7.94 2.99
C PRO A 72 -0.54 7.03 3.26
N ILE A 73 -0.30 5.77 3.64
CA ILE A 73 -1.35 4.78 3.89
C ILE A 73 -1.18 4.18 5.29
N THR A 74 -2.25 4.11 6.08
CA THR A 74 -2.17 3.43 7.38
C THR A 74 -2.36 1.92 7.21
N HIS A 75 -3.41 1.49 6.52
CA HIS A 75 -3.71 0.08 6.25
C HIS A 75 -3.91 -0.17 4.75
N PHE A 76 -3.15 -1.12 4.21
CA PHE A 76 -3.20 -1.55 2.82
C PHE A 76 -3.44 -3.07 2.76
N ALA A 77 -4.60 -3.48 2.22
CA ALA A 77 -5.03 -4.87 2.16
C ALA A 77 -5.59 -5.25 0.78
N ASP A 78 -5.39 -6.49 0.34
CA ASP A 78 -6.02 -7.08 -0.87
C ASP A 78 -5.86 -6.25 -2.15
N SER A 79 -4.72 -5.57 -2.28
CA SER A 79 -4.63 -4.40 -3.16
C SER A 79 -3.41 -4.39 -4.07
N ARG A 80 -3.46 -3.51 -5.08
CA ARG A 80 -2.35 -3.29 -6.01
C ARG A 80 -1.97 -1.81 -6.11
N TRP A 81 -0.69 -1.54 -5.99
CA TRP A 81 -0.17 -0.18 -6.13
C TRP A 81 1.08 -0.10 -7.00
N ALA A 82 1.22 1.03 -7.69
CA ALA A 82 2.47 1.46 -8.29
C ALA A 82 2.80 2.90 -7.90
N GLY A 83 3.97 3.14 -7.31
CA GLY A 83 4.41 4.49 -6.94
C GLY A 83 5.08 4.58 -5.58
N TRP A 84 4.80 5.68 -4.86
CA TRP A 84 5.45 6.00 -3.59
C TRP A 84 4.48 6.17 -2.42
N SER A 85 4.78 5.57 -1.27
CA SER A 85 3.92 5.67 -0.09
C SER A 85 4.62 5.23 1.18
N PRO A 86 4.59 5.96 2.29
CA PRO A 86 4.80 5.36 3.61
C PRO A 86 3.58 4.51 4.00
N ILE A 87 3.82 3.28 4.47
CA ILE A 87 2.76 2.33 4.84
C ILE A 87 2.98 1.80 6.25
N THR A 88 1.98 1.87 7.12
CA THR A 88 2.09 1.26 8.45
C THR A 88 1.86 -0.25 8.38
N HIS A 89 0.75 -0.70 7.77
CA HIS A 89 0.41 -2.11 7.62
C HIS A 89 0.12 -2.47 6.16
N PHE A 90 0.82 -3.49 5.66
CA PHE A 90 0.71 -4.02 4.30
C PHE A 90 0.42 -5.52 4.35
N ALA A 91 -0.75 -5.94 3.88
CA ALA A 91 -1.22 -7.33 3.94
C ALA A 91 -1.85 -7.77 2.60
N ASP A 92 -1.70 -9.05 2.24
CA ASP A 92 -2.39 -9.70 1.10
C ASP A 92 -2.27 -8.97 -0.25
N SER A 93 -1.14 -8.30 -0.46
CA SER A 93 -1.08 -7.20 -1.41
C SER A 93 0.09 -7.28 -2.38
N ARG A 94 0.03 -6.46 -3.44
CA ARG A 94 1.13 -6.31 -4.40
C ARG A 94 1.52 -4.86 -4.60
N TRP A 95 2.82 -4.59 -4.60
CA TRP A 95 3.35 -3.26 -4.87
C TRP A 95 4.53 -3.29 -5.82
N ALA A 96 4.66 -2.20 -6.59
CA ALA A 96 5.87 -1.86 -7.32
C ALA A 96 6.26 -0.39 -7.03
N GLY A 97 7.47 -0.17 -6.48
CA GLY A 97 7.96 1.18 -6.22
C GLY A 97 8.73 1.35 -4.91
N TRP A 98 8.57 2.53 -4.30
CA TRP A 98 9.37 2.99 -3.16
C TRP A 98 8.47 3.26 -1.94
N SER A 99 8.84 2.79 -0.74
CA SER A 99 7.97 2.95 0.45
C SER A 99 8.67 2.55 1.75
N PRO A 100 8.63 3.32 2.84
CA PRO A 100 8.86 2.75 4.18
C PRO A 100 7.67 1.95 4.68
N ILE A 101 7.91 0.76 5.24
CA ILE A 101 6.87 -0.14 5.73
C ILE A 101 7.14 -0.57 7.18
N THR A 102 6.17 -0.44 8.07
CA THR A 102 6.32 -0.97 9.43
C THR A 102 6.05 -2.47 9.47
N HIS A 103 4.90 -2.92 8.98
CA HIS A 103 4.51 -4.34 8.93
C HIS A 103 4.16 -4.78 7.51
N PHE A 104 4.81 -5.84 7.05
CA PHE A 104 4.63 -6.46 5.75
C PHE A 104 4.33 -7.95 5.91
N ALA A 105 3.11 -8.37 5.53
CA ALA A 105 2.63 -9.75 5.71
C ALA A 105 1.93 -10.26 4.44
N ASP A 106 2.05 -11.56 4.14
CA ASP A 106 1.29 -12.27 3.09
C ASP A 106 1.36 -11.61 1.69
N SER A 107 2.49 -11.00 1.38
CA SER A 107 2.53 -9.95 0.36
C SER A 107 3.65 -10.10 -0.66
N ARG A 108 3.54 -9.35 -1.76
CA ARG A 108 4.54 -9.29 -2.83
C ARG A 108 4.98 -7.87 -3.13
N TRP A 109 6.29 -7.67 -3.22
CA TRP A 109 6.84 -6.36 -3.57
C TRP A 109 7.97 -6.46 -4.60
N ALA A 110 8.06 -5.44 -5.45
CA ALA A 110 9.23 -5.15 -6.26
C ALA A 110 9.67 -3.70 -6.08
N GLY A 111 10.91 -3.46 -5.64
CA GLY A 111 11.48 -2.12 -5.48
C GLY A 111 12.29 -1.92 -4.21
N TRP A 112 12.16 -0.74 -3.60
CA TRP A 112 13.01 -0.30 -2.48
C TRP A 112 12.21 0.15 -1.28
N SER A 113 12.55 -0.33 -0.08
CA SER A 113 11.81 -0.03 1.15
C SER A 113 12.60 -0.35 2.41
N PRO A 114 12.65 0.49 3.44
CA PRO A 114 12.97 0.04 4.79
C PRO A 114 11.77 -0.69 5.40
N ILE A 115 12.00 -1.87 5.99
CA ILE A 115 10.94 -2.70 6.57
C ILE A 115 11.26 -3.03 8.03
N THR A 116 10.31 -2.82 8.95
CA THR A 116 10.52 -3.23 10.35
C THR A 116 10.22 -4.72 10.53
N HIS A 117 9.03 -5.17 10.11
CA HIS A 117 8.62 -6.57 10.19
C HIS A 117 8.19 -7.10 8.82
N PHE A 118 8.80 -8.21 8.41
CA PHE A 118 8.56 -8.91 7.16
C PHE A 118 8.24 -10.38 7.43
N ALA A 119 7.01 -10.81 7.15
CA ALA A 119 6.51 -12.16 7.42
C ALA A 119 5.75 -12.74 6.22
N ASP A 120 5.84 -14.05 6.00
CA ASP A 120 5.01 -14.79 5.03
C ASP A 120 5.01 -14.23 3.60
N SER A 121 6.15 -13.67 3.19
CA SER A 121 6.16 -12.68 2.12
C SER A 121 7.22 -12.91 1.06
N ARG A 122 7.07 -12.23 -0.09
CA ARG A 122 8.04 -12.26 -1.19
C ARG A 122 8.47 -10.87 -1.62
N TRP A 123 9.78 -10.69 -1.77
CA TRP A 123 10.34 -9.44 -2.24
C TRP A 123 11.38 -9.61 -3.33
N ALA A 124 11.43 -8.65 -4.24
CA ALA A 124 12.54 -8.44 -5.18
C ALA A 124 13.04 -6.98 -5.11
N GLY A 125 14.31 -6.79 -4.76
CA GLY A 125 14.94 -5.46 -4.72
C GLY A 125 15.80 -5.19 -3.50
N TRP A 126 15.75 -3.96 -2.98
CA TRP A 126 16.68 -3.46 -1.96
C TRP A 126 15.95 -2.98 -0.71
N SER A 127 16.39 -3.38 0.48
CA SER A 127 15.72 -2.99 1.74
C SER A 127 16.54 -3.29 2.97
N PRO A 128 16.72 -2.39 3.94
CA PRO A 128 17.06 -2.81 5.30
C PRO A 128 15.82 -3.42 5.99
N ILE A 129 16.01 -4.57 6.65
CA ILE A 129 14.94 -5.29 7.36
C ILE A 129 15.33 -5.55 8.82
N THR A 130 14.47 -5.19 9.77
CA THR A 130 14.75 -5.51 11.19
C THR A 130 14.39 -6.95 11.51
N HIS A 131 13.19 -7.42 11.16
CA HIS A 131 12.73 -8.79 11.40
C HIS A 131 12.23 -9.43 10.10
N PHE A 132 12.80 -10.59 9.74
CA PHE A 132 12.48 -11.35 8.54
C PHE A 132 12.17 -12.80 8.91
N ALA A 133 10.92 -13.22 8.70
CA ALA A 133 10.40 -14.54 9.08
C ALA A 133 9.56 -15.17 7.95
N ASP A 134 9.60 -16.50 7.81
CA ASP A 134 8.72 -17.28 6.92
C ASP A 134 8.67 -16.80 5.46
N SER A 135 9.79 -16.32 4.95
CA SER A 135 9.80 -15.38 3.83
C SER A 135 10.79 -15.72 2.73
N ARG A 136 10.62 -15.07 1.56
CA ARG A 136 11.53 -15.18 0.41
C ARG A 136 11.97 -13.84 -0.09
N TRP A 137 13.27 -13.70 -0.32
CA TRP A 137 13.85 -12.48 -0.87
C TRP A 137 14.81 -12.74 -2.02
N ALA A 138 14.78 -11.85 -3.02
CA ALA A 138 15.80 -11.72 -4.04
C ALA A 138 16.35 -10.28 -4.10
N GLY A 139 17.65 -10.07 -3.88
CA GLY A 139 18.29 -8.76 -4.02
C GLY A 139 19.33 -8.44 -2.95
N TRP A 140 19.26 -7.23 -2.36
CA TRP A 140 20.22 -6.78 -1.34
C TRP A 140 19.51 -6.25 -0.08
N SER A 141 19.88 -6.74 1.10
CA SER A 141 19.27 -6.32 2.36
C SER A 141 20.17 -6.58 3.56
N PRO A 142 20.51 -5.59 4.38
CA PRO A 142 20.95 -5.86 5.75
C PRO A 142 19.74 -6.32 6.58
N ILE A 143 19.91 -7.45 7.28
CA ILE A 143 18.86 -8.07 8.10
C ILE A 143 19.35 -8.19 9.55
N THR A 144 18.58 -7.66 10.50
CA THR A 144 18.93 -7.79 11.92
C THR A 144 18.56 -9.17 12.46
N HIS A 145 17.32 -9.62 12.26
CA HIS A 145 16.83 -10.94 12.68
C HIS A 145 16.25 -11.71 11.51
N PHE A 146 16.75 -12.93 11.29
CA PHE A 146 16.35 -13.84 10.23
C PHE A 146 15.86 -15.18 10.82
N ALA A 147 14.67 -15.62 10.43
CA ALA A 147 14.09 -16.90 10.82
C ALA A 147 13.35 -17.60 9.67
N ASP A 148 13.47 -18.92 9.54
CA ASP A 148 12.61 -19.78 8.72
C ASP A 148 12.39 -19.29 7.27
N SER A 149 13.43 -18.71 6.67
CA SER A 149 13.31 -17.98 5.41
C SER A 149 14.35 -18.36 4.37
N ARG A 150 14.13 -17.94 3.12
CA ARG A 150 15.05 -18.13 1.99
C ARG A 150 15.50 -16.82 1.38
N TRP A 151 16.78 -16.78 1.01
CA TRP A 151 17.42 -15.60 0.45
C TRP A 151 18.21 -15.93 -0.82
N ALA A 152 18.14 -15.04 -1.80
CA ALA A 152 19.01 -15.03 -2.97
C ALA A 152 19.58 -13.62 -3.19
N GLY A 153 20.92 -13.49 -3.22
CA GLY A 153 21.62 -12.22 -3.37
C GLY A 153 22.52 -11.94 -2.17
N TRP A 154 22.65 -10.68 -1.75
CA TRP A 154 23.62 -10.25 -0.73
C TRP A 154 22.94 -9.69 0.52
N SER A 155 23.26 -10.25 1.68
CA SER A 155 22.72 -9.79 2.96
C SER A 155 23.71 -10.00 4.10
N PRO A 156 24.13 -8.95 4.82
CA PRO A 156 24.66 -9.13 6.17
C PRO A 156 23.51 -9.44 7.13
N ILE A 157 23.64 -10.54 7.89
CA ILE A 157 22.67 -11.00 8.88
C ILE A 157 23.30 -10.92 10.27
N THR A 158 22.62 -10.27 11.23
CA THR A 158 23.13 -10.14 12.60
C THR A 158 22.73 -11.31 13.49
N HIS A 159 21.47 -11.73 13.44
CA HIS A 159 20.93 -12.85 14.19
C HIS A 159 20.18 -13.81 13.28
N PHE A 160 20.47 -15.10 13.41
CA PHE A 160 19.88 -16.18 12.62
C PHE A 160 19.30 -17.24 13.54
N ALA A 161 18.04 -17.59 13.33
CA ALA A 161 17.35 -18.71 13.96
C ALA A 161 16.79 -19.62 12.87
N ASP A 162 16.91 -20.93 13.04
CA ASP A 162 16.40 -21.92 12.09
C ASP A 162 15.61 -22.96 12.88
N SER A 163 14.33 -23.12 12.58
CA SER A 163 13.55 -24.23 13.12
C SER A 163 13.85 -25.47 12.28
N ARG A 164 14.42 -26.50 12.94
CA ARG A 164 14.67 -27.81 12.32
C ARG A 164 13.37 -28.59 12.14
#